data_AF-A0A933R392-F1
#
_entry.id   AF-A0A933R392-F1
#
_cell.length_a   1.000
_cell.length_b   1.000
_cell.length_c   1.000
_cell.angle_alpha   90.00
_cell.angle_beta   90.00
_cell.angle_gamma   90.00
#
_symmetry.space_group_name_H-M   'P 1'
#
loop_
_entity.id
_entity.type
_entity.pdbx_description
1 polymer ?
#
loop_
_entity_poly.entity_id
_entity_poly.type
_entity_poly.pdbx_seq_one_letter_code
_entity_poly.pdbx_strand_id
1 'polypeptide(L)'
;MDKFEKSQKTKEKGQVWSALSLAWQLGYSIAIPLVVLALGGRLIDKKFGTSPWFLLTGIFLSLIVSTFSVYFKTIKILEETEDENKKNQK
;
A
#
# COMPACT_ATOMS: atom_id res chain seq x y z
N MET A 1 0.71 -9.47 -41.95
CA MET A 1 0.78 -8.97 -40.55
C MET A 1 -0.49 -9.44 -39.85
N ASP A 2 -0.43 -10.63 -39.27
CA ASP A 2 -1.61 -11.37 -38.83
C ASP A 2 -2.25 -10.76 -37.58
N LYS A 3 -3.59 -10.68 -37.58
CA LYS A 3 -4.39 -10.13 -36.46
C LYS A 3 -4.09 -10.81 -35.12
N PHE A 4 -3.56 -12.03 -35.13
CA PHE A 4 -3.20 -12.82 -33.95
C PHE A 4 -1.98 -12.28 -33.19
N GLU A 5 -1.04 -11.62 -33.86
CA GLU A 5 0.15 -11.04 -33.20
C GLU A 5 -0.20 -9.72 -32.49
N LYS A 6 -1.16 -8.96 -33.04
CA LYS A 6 -1.65 -7.70 -32.45
C LYS A 6 -2.43 -7.95 -31.15
N SER A 7 -3.18 -9.05 -31.04
CA SER A 7 -3.99 -9.34 -29.84
C SER A 7 -3.13 -9.77 -28.64
N GLN A 8 -2.05 -10.52 -28.87
CA GLN A 8 -1.11 -10.94 -27.81
C GLN A 8 -0.35 -9.75 -27.20
N LYS A 9 0.22 -8.87 -28.04
CA LYS A 9 0.89 -7.64 -27.56
C LYS A 9 -0.02 -6.71 -26.75
N THR A 10 -1.31 -6.71 -27.03
CA THR A 10 -2.27 -5.82 -26.34
C THR A 10 -2.63 -6.37 -24.96
N LYS A 11 -2.76 -7.70 -24.82
CA LYS A 11 -2.96 -8.37 -23.52
C LYS A 11 -1.74 -8.26 -22.61
N GLU A 12 -0.55 -8.47 -23.16
CA GLU A 12 0.72 -8.38 -22.41
C GLU A 12 0.95 -6.96 -21.87
N LYS A 13 0.72 -5.94 -22.72
CA LYS A 13 0.71 -4.54 -22.27
C LYS A 13 -0.29 -4.32 -21.15
N GLY A 14 -1.54 -4.79 -21.28
CA GLY A 14 -2.56 -4.65 -20.25
C GLY A 14 -2.16 -5.26 -18.91
N GLN A 15 -1.48 -6.41 -18.91
CA GLN A 15 -0.99 -7.07 -17.71
C GLN A 15 0.15 -6.28 -17.05
N VAL A 16 1.08 -5.72 -17.84
CA VAL A 16 2.16 -4.85 -17.33
C VAL A 16 1.58 -3.56 -16.72
N TRP A 17 0.61 -2.93 -17.37
CA TRP A 17 -0.08 -1.75 -16.83
C TRP A 17 -0.81 -2.06 -15.51
N SER A 18 -1.44 -3.24 -15.40
CA SER A 18 -2.10 -3.67 -14.17
C SER A 18 -1.11 -3.90 -13.03
N ALA A 19 0.00 -4.61 -13.28
CA ALA A 19 1.05 -4.80 -12.29
C ALA A 19 1.69 -3.48 -11.84
N LEU A 20 1.90 -2.55 -12.77
CA LEU A 20 2.43 -1.22 -12.47
C LEU A 20 1.46 -0.39 -11.63
N SER A 21 0.15 -0.46 -11.92
CA SER A 21 -0.91 0.15 -11.13
C SER A 21 -0.91 -0.38 -9.68
N LEU A 22 -0.77 -1.70 -9.51
CA LEU A 22 -0.70 -2.32 -8.19
C LEU A 22 0.57 -1.90 -7.43
N ALA A 23 1.72 -1.89 -8.10
CA ALA A 23 2.97 -1.43 -7.50
C ALA A 23 2.90 0.04 -7.09
N TRP A 24 2.28 0.89 -7.92
CA TRP A 24 2.01 2.29 -7.59
C TRP A 24 1.11 2.37 -6.35
N GLN A 25 0.04 1.58 -6.31
CA GLN A 25 -0.90 1.51 -5.20
C GLN A 25 -0.28 1.17 -3.85
N LEU A 26 0.58 0.16 -3.85
CA LEU A 26 1.33 -0.23 -2.66
C LEU A 26 2.37 0.84 -2.31
N GLY A 27 3.06 1.38 -3.32
CA GLY A 27 4.10 2.39 -3.16
C GLY A 27 3.60 3.65 -2.45
N TYR A 28 2.51 4.26 -2.92
CA TYR A 28 1.98 5.47 -2.28
C TYR A 28 1.33 5.18 -0.92
N SER A 29 0.74 4.00 -0.72
CA SER A 29 0.14 3.63 0.56
C SER A 29 1.17 3.55 1.70
N ILE A 30 2.44 3.29 1.38
CA ILE A 30 3.55 3.24 2.34
C ILE A 30 4.30 4.58 2.37
N ALA A 31 4.61 5.14 1.19
CA ALA A 31 5.43 6.33 1.08
C ALA A 31 4.76 7.58 1.68
N ILE A 32 3.44 7.75 1.50
CA ILE A 32 2.71 8.92 2.02
C ILE A 32 2.82 9.02 3.55
N PRO A 33 2.37 8.02 4.35
CA PRO A 33 2.46 8.12 5.81
C PRO A 33 3.91 8.23 6.28
N LEU A 34 4.85 7.53 5.63
CA LEU A 34 6.26 7.59 5.99
C LEU A 34 6.84 9.00 5.81
N VAL A 35 6.60 9.64 4.66
CA VAL A 35 7.10 10.99 4.38
C VAL A 35 6.39 12.03 5.26
N VAL A 36 5.07 11.91 5.45
CA VAL A 36 4.31 12.85 6.30
C VAL A 36 4.79 12.78 7.75
N LEU A 37 4.96 11.58 8.31
CA LEU A 37 5.42 11.41 9.69
C LEU A 37 6.90 11.76 9.85
N ALA A 38 7.75 11.43 8.88
CA ALA A 38 9.18 11.77 8.95
C ALA A 38 9.42 13.28 8.83
N LEU A 39 8.77 13.96 7.88
CA LEU A 39 8.89 15.41 7.72
C LEU A 39 8.18 16.16 8.85
N GLY A 40 7.00 15.69 9.26
CA GLY A 40 6.28 16.25 10.41
C GLY A 40 7.09 16.12 11.70
N GLY A 41 7.66 14.95 11.96
CA GLY A 41 8.56 14.70 13.10
C GLY A 41 9.80 15.60 13.05
N ARG A 42 10.43 15.75 11.87
CA ARG A 42 11.58 16.64 11.68
C ARG A 42 11.26 18.12 11.93
N LEU A 43 10.10 18.59 11.49
CA LEU A 43 9.66 19.97 11.71
C LEU A 43 9.43 20.25 13.20
N ILE A 44 8.83 19.31 13.91
CA ILE A 44 8.63 19.38 15.37
C ILE A 44 9.98 19.34 16.09
N ASP A 45 10.86 18.38 15.78
CA ASP A 45 12.20 18.28 16.36
C ASP A 45 13.00 19.59 16.19
N LYS A 46 12.95 20.19 14.99
CA LYS A 46 13.63 21.46 14.69
C LYS A 46 13.04 22.64 15.47
N LYS A 47 11.73 22.64 15.74
CA LYS A 47 11.05 23.73 16.46
C LYS A 47 11.28 23.65 17.97
N PHE A 48 11.44 22.45 18.52
CA PHE A 48 11.69 22.23 19.95
C PHE A 48 13.18 22.10 20.31
N GLY A 49 14.08 22.07 19.31
CA GLY A 49 15.53 21.95 19.53
C GLY A 49 15.94 20.58 20.09
N THR A 50 15.05 19.59 20.02
CA THR A 50 15.30 18.23 20.49
C THR A 50 16.11 17.46 19.45
N SER A 51 17.10 16.68 19.91
CA SER A 51 17.71 15.60 19.11
C SER A 51 16.61 14.78 18.41
N PRO A 52 16.86 14.16 17.23
CA PRO A 52 15.83 13.73 16.26
C PRO A 52 14.97 12.54 16.75
N TRP A 53 14.26 12.74 17.85
CA TRP A 53 13.48 11.76 18.59
C TRP A 53 12.05 11.69 18.05
N PHE A 54 11.47 12.82 17.62
CA PHE A 54 10.17 12.80 16.94
C PHE A 54 10.27 12.18 15.54
N LEU A 55 11.38 12.38 14.83
CA LEU A 55 11.64 11.67 13.58
C LEU A 55 11.71 10.16 13.80
N LEU A 56 12.46 9.71 14.84
CA LEU A 56 12.62 8.29 15.11
C LEU A 56 11.31 7.62 15.55
N THR A 57 10.56 8.28 16.43
CA THR A 57 9.22 7.81 16.86
C THR A 57 8.19 7.88 15.75
N GLY A 58 8.25 8.89 14.87
CA GLY A 58 7.40 9.01 13.69
C GLY A 58 7.60 7.88 12.69
N ILE A 59 8.84 7.48 12.44
CA ILE A 59 9.16 6.29 11.60
C ILE A 59 8.63 5.01 12.27
N PHE A 60 8.81 4.87 13.58
CA PHE A 60 8.31 3.71 14.33
C PHE A 60 6.77 3.62 14.30
N LEU A 61 6.08 4.75 14.50
CA LEU A 61 4.62 4.83 14.37
C LEU A 61 4.17 4.50 12.94
N SER A 62 4.88 5.02 11.93
CA SER A 62 4.58 4.72 10.51
C SER A 62 4.61 3.22 10.24
N LEU A 63 5.61 2.52 10.76
CA LEU A 63 5.73 1.06 10.60
C LEU A 63 4.59 0.31 11.28
N ILE A 64 4.22 0.71 12.50
CA ILE A 64 3.12 0.09 13.25
C ILE A 64 1.79 0.32 12.52
N VAL A 65 1.50 1.56 12.12
CA VAL A 65 0.26 1.92 11.41
C VAL A 65 0.17 1.20 10.06
N SER A 66 1.27 1.14 9.31
CA SER A 66 1.31 0.42 8.03
C SER A 66 1.05 -1.08 8.23
N THR A 67 1.68 -1.69 9.22
CA THR A 67 1.48 -3.12 9.54
C THR A 67 0.03 -3.41 9.93
N PHE A 68 -0.56 -2.57 10.79
CA PHE A 68 -1.97 -2.70 11.17
C PHE A 68 -2.92 -2.52 9.98
N SER A 69 -2.66 -1.56 9.10
CA SER A 69 -3.53 -1.29 7.95
C SER A 69 -3.53 -2.45 6.95
N VAL A 70 -2.36 -3.04 6.69
CA VAL A 70 -2.23 -4.23 5.85
C VAL A 70 -2.91 -5.43 6.51
N TYR A 71 -2.63 -5.68 7.79
CA TYR A 71 -3.24 -6.79 8.55
C TYR A 71 -4.77 -6.71 8.54
N PHE A 72 -5.34 -5.54 8.80
CA PHE A 72 -6.79 -5.34 8.81
C PHE A 72 -7.42 -5.53 7.43
N LYS A 73 -6.76 -5.04 6.37
CA LYS A 73 -7.22 -5.29 4.99
C LYS A 73 -7.17 -6.78 4.64
N THR A 74 -6.12 -7.48 5.04
CA THR A 74 -5.99 -8.92 4.79
C THR A 74 -7.07 -9.71 5.52
N ILE A 75 -7.33 -9.43 6.80
CA ILE A 75 -8.41 -10.09 7.54
C ILE A 75 -9.77 -9.79 6.93
N LYS A 76 -10.04 -8.53 6.57
CA LYS A 76 -11.30 -8.17 5.93
C LYS A 76 -11.54 -8.96 4.64
N ILE A 77 -10.51 -9.12 3.81
CA ILE A 77 -10.59 -9.92 2.57
C ILE A 77 -10.85 -11.40 2.89
N LEU A 78 -10.24 -11.94 3.95
CA LEU A 78 -10.46 -13.32 4.39
C LEU A 78 -11.89 -13.53 4.91
N GLU A 79 -12.42 -12.60 5.70
CA GLU A 79 -13.83 -12.62 6.16
C GLU A 79 -14.82 -12.51 4.99
N GLU A 80 -14.59 -11.60 4.04
CA GLU A 80 -15.44 -11.47 2.84
C GLU A 80 -15.44 -12.77 2.02
N THR A 81 -14.30 -13.46 1.97
CA THR A 81 -14.17 -14.74 1.27
C THR A 81 -14.88 -15.89 2.02
N GLU A 82 -14.91 -15.87 3.35
CA GLU A 82 -15.64 -16.87 4.15
C GLU A 82 -17.16 -16.69 4.10
N ASP A 83 -17.64 -15.45 4.09
CA ASP A 83 -19.07 -15.13 4.07
C ASP A 83 -19.72 -15.40 2.70
N GLU A 84 -19.00 -15.16 1.58
CA GLU A 84 -19.50 -15.54 0.25
C GLU A 84 -19.59 -17.06 0.06
N ASN A 85 -18.67 -17.83 0.65
CA ASN A 85 -18.64 -19.29 0.52
C ASN A 85 -19.77 -19.97 1.32
N LYS A 86 -20.14 -19.42 2.48
CA LYS A 86 -21.29 -19.90 3.27
C LYS A 86 -22.65 -19.60 2.64
N LYS A 87 -22.76 -18.53 1.85
CA LYS A 87 -24.02 -18.11 1.21
C LYS A 87 -24.34 -18.87 -0.07
N ASN A 88 -23.33 -19.39 -0.77
CA ASN A 88 -23.49 -20.20 -1.99
C ASN A 88 -23.71 -21.70 -1.74
N GLN A 89 -23.60 -22.17 -0.48
CA GLN A 89 -23.84 -23.57 -0.11
C GLN A 89 -25.16 -23.81 0.65
N LYS A 90 -26.05 -22.81 0.72
CA LYS A 90 -27.37 -22.90 1.37
C LYS A 90 -28.47 -22.56 0.38
#